data_AF-A0A1V9ACD3-F1
#
_entry.id   AF-A0A1V9ACD3-F1
#
_cell.length_a   1.000
_cell.length_b   1.000
_cell.length_c   1.000
_cell.angle_alpha   90.00
_cell.angle_beta   90.00
_cell.angle_gamma   90.00
#
_symmetry.space_group_name_H-M   'P 1'
#
loop_
_entity.id
_entity.type
_entity.pdbx_description
1 polymer ?
#
loop_
_entity_poly.entity_id
_entity_poly.type
_entity_poly.pdbx_seq_one_letter_code
_entity_poly.pdbx_strand_id
1 'polypeptide(L)'
;MTSTTFARLLGALTTGYGALVLARPATLAGPCELTGPDGEVAPETATLVRAIAARDVASGLAMTAARTPSALATAIAVRVACDAGDALGLGLGLPTRDARRKAALVASAWGALCAASALGLRQGRGRHGAR
;
A
#
# COMPACT_ATOMS: atom_id res chain seq x y z
N MET A 1 -9.35 17.14 -8.41
CA MET A 1 -8.76 16.93 -7.07
C MET A 1 -7.36 17.52 -7.03
N THR A 2 -6.96 18.20 -5.95
CA THR A 2 -5.55 18.63 -5.80
C THR A 2 -4.67 17.40 -5.54
N SER A 3 -3.38 17.46 -5.89
CA SER A 3 -2.43 16.35 -5.66
C SER A 3 -2.38 15.92 -4.19
N THR A 4 -2.48 16.89 -3.28
CA THR A 4 -2.51 16.67 -1.83
C THR A 4 -3.79 15.93 -1.40
N THR A 5 -4.96 16.33 -1.90
CA THR A 5 -6.22 15.62 -1.63
C THR A 5 -6.18 14.19 -2.16
N PHE A 6 -5.61 13.98 -3.34
CA PHE A 6 -5.45 12.65 -3.93
C PHE A 6 -4.54 11.76 -3.10
N ALA A 7 -3.36 12.24 -2.70
CA ALA A 7 -2.46 11.49 -1.84
C ALA A 7 -3.08 11.13 -0.48
N ARG A 8 -3.82 12.07 0.14
CA ARG A 8 -4.51 11.80 1.42
C ARG A 8 -5.63 10.78 1.27
N LEU A 9 -6.37 10.82 0.16
CA LEU A 9 -7.40 9.82 -0.16
C LEU A 9 -6.79 8.43 -0.34
N LEU A 10 -5.69 8.33 -1.10
CA LEU A 10 -4.95 7.07 -1.23
C LEU A 10 -4.51 6.55 0.15
N GLY A 11 -3.95 7.42 0.99
CA GLY A 11 -3.58 7.06 2.37
C GLY A 11 -4.76 6.54 3.21
N ALA A 12 -5.93 7.16 3.07
CA ALA A 12 -7.14 6.73 3.78
C ALA A 12 -7.64 5.37 3.28
N LEU A 13 -7.60 5.13 1.96
CA LEU A 13 -7.95 3.85 1.37
C LEU A 13 -6.97 2.74 1.79
N THR A 14 -5.66 3.00 1.76
CA THR A 14 -4.65 2.07 2.27
C THR A 14 -4.88 1.75 3.74
N THR A 15 -5.17 2.77 4.56
CA THR A 15 -5.47 2.57 5.99
C THR A 15 -6.70 1.70 6.18
N GLY A 16 -7.79 1.98 5.45
CA GLY A 16 -9.04 1.23 5.55
C GLY A 16 -8.88 -0.22 5.12
N TYR A 17 -8.19 -0.46 4.00
CA TYR A 17 -7.91 -1.82 3.52
C TYR A 17 -6.97 -2.56 4.49
N GLY A 18 -5.89 -1.92 4.94
CA GLY A 18 -4.99 -2.47 5.95
C GLY A 18 -5.73 -2.85 7.24
N ALA A 19 -6.61 -1.99 7.75
CA ALA A 19 -7.41 -2.29 8.94
C ALA A 19 -8.35 -3.49 8.71
N LEU A 20 -8.95 -3.60 7.53
CA LEU A 20 -9.77 -4.75 7.15
C LEU A 20 -8.95 -6.05 7.13
N VAL A 21 -7.78 -6.04 6.51
CA VAL A 21 -6.88 -7.21 6.47
C VAL A 21 -6.35 -7.55 7.86
N LEU A 22 -6.07 -6.54 8.69
CA LEU A 22 -5.68 -6.72 10.09
C LEU A 22 -6.77 -7.45 10.86
N ALA A 23 -8.04 -7.08 10.69
CA ALA A 23 -9.16 -7.76 11.33
C ALA A 23 -9.42 -9.15 10.73
N ARG A 24 -9.30 -9.29 9.41
CA ARG A 24 -9.66 -10.48 8.62
C ARG A 24 -8.53 -10.84 7.64
N PRO A 25 -7.50 -11.58 8.08
CA PRO A 25 -6.34 -11.93 7.24
C PRO A 25 -6.70 -12.62 5.92
N ALA A 26 -7.80 -13.37 5.88
CA ALA A 26 -8.30 -14.04 4.68
C ALA A 26 -8.57 -13.08 3.51
N THR A 27 -8.86 -11.79 3.78
CA THR A 27 -9.07 -10.76 2.75
C THR A 27 -7.85 -10.56 1.84
N LEU A 28 -6.63 -10.76 2.37
CA LEU A 28 -5.41 -10.77 1.57
C LEU A 28 -4.96 -12.20 1.23
N ALA A 29 -5.05 -13.12 2.19
CA ALA A 29 -4.51 -14.47 2.04
C ALA A 29 -5.24 -15.28 0.96
N GLY A 30 -6.56 -15.13 0.82
CA GLY A 30 -7.37 -15.87 -0.16
C GLY A 30 -6.97 -15.57 -1.61
N PRO A 31 -6.96 -14.30 -2.06
CA PRO A 31 -6.47 -13.94 -3.40
C PRO A 31 -5.01 -14.31 -3.66
N CYS A 32 -4.21 -14.48 -2.61
CA CYS A 32 -2.82 -14.92 -2.68
C CYS A 32 -2.66 -16.46 -2.66
N GLU A 33 -3.77 -17.21 -2.59
CA GLU A 33 -3.78 -18.68 -2.47
C GLU A 33 -2.99 -19.18 -1.23
N LEU A 34 -3.04 -18.41 -0.15
CA LEU A 34 -2.42 -18.73 1.14
C LEU A 34 -3.43 -19.22 2.18
N THR A 35 -4.62 -19.64 1.74
CA THR A 35 -5.66 -20.26 2.56
C THR A 35 -5.68 -21.77 2.34
N GLY A 36 -6.10 -22.51 3.37
CA GLY A 36 -6.40 -23.93 3.25
C GLY A 36 -7.70 -24.22 2.49
N PRO A 37 -8.07 -25.50 2.34
CA PRO A 37 -9.22 -25.95 1.54
C PRO A 37 -10.56 -25.35 1.98
N ASP A 38 -10.75 -25.10 3.27
CA ASP A 38 -11.99 -24.53 3.82
C ASP A 38 -11.92 -23.00 3.94
N GLY A 39 -10.88 -22.38 3.36
CA GLY A 39 -10.64 -20.94 3.41
C GLY A 39 -9.96 -20.46 4.69
N GLU A 40 -9.51 -21.37 5.56
CA GLU A 40 -8.80 -21.05 6.79
C GLU A 40 -7.41 -20.48 6.51
N VAL A 41 -6.97 -19.56 7.37
CA VAL A 41 -5.61 -18.97 7.30
C VAL A 41 -4.79 -19.57 8.42
N ALA A 42 -3.70 -20.26 8.09
CA ALA A 42 -2.76 -20.80 9.08
C ALA A 42 -2.23 -19.68 10.01
N PRO A 43 -1.99 -19.94 11.30
CA PRO A 43 -1.56 -18.92 12.27
C PRO A 43 -0.32 -18.13 11.87
N GLU A 44 0.66 -18.79 11.26
CA GLU A 44 1.92 -18.19 10.80
C GLU A 44 1.68 -17.24 9.63
N THR A 45 0.85 -17.67 8.66
CA THR A 45 0.39 -16.83 7.55
C THR A 45 -0.40 -15.63 8.08
N ALA A 46 -1.32 -15.84 9.02
CA ALA A 46 -2.10 -14.77 9.62
C ALA A 46 -1.20 -13.74 10.32
N THR A 47 -0.12 -14.20 10.98
CA THR A 47 0.87 -13.33 11.62
C THR A 47 1.58 -12.44 10.59
N LEU A 48 2.08 -13.02 9.50
CA LEU A 48 2.77 -12.26 8.44
C LEU A 48 1.82 -11.31 7.70
N VAL A 49 0.62 -11.77 7.39
CA VAL A 49 -0.44 -10.94 6.77
C VAL A 49 -0.80 -9.76 7.66
N ARG A 50 -0.94 -9.96 8.97
CA ARG A 50 -1.18 -8.87 9.92
C ARG A 50 0.00 -7.91 10.01
N ALA A 51 1.24 -8.38 9.90
CA ALA A 51 2.41 -7.51 9.86
C ALA A 51 2.43 -6.61 8.60
N ILE A 52 2.09 -7.17 7.43
CA ILE A 52 1.89 -6.40 6.18
C ILE A 52 0.74 -5.39 6.36
N ALA A 53 -0.38 -5.82 6.91
CA ALA A 53 -1.52 -4.94 7.16
C ALA A 53 -1.18 -3.79 8.14
N ALA A 54 -0.40 -4.07 9.18
CA ALA A 54 -0.01 -3.06 10.17
C ALA A 54 0.86 -1.96 9.54
N ARG A 55 1.81 -2.29 8.67
CA ARG A 55 2.59 -1.27 7.94
C ARG A 55 1.74 -0.50 6.93
N ASP A 56 0.72 -1.11 6.35
CA ASP A 56 -0.23 -0.43 5.46
C ASP A 56 -1.07 0.60 6.23
N VAL A 57 -1.58 0.22 7.39
CA VAL A 57 -2.24 1.14 8.32
C VAL A 57 -1.31 2.29 8.71
N ALA A 58 -0.08 1.98 9.14
CA ALA A 58 0.86 3.00 9.59
C ALA A 58 1.26 3.99 8.48
N SER A 59 1.64 3.49 7.30
CA SER A 59 2.02 4.33 6.15
C SER A 59 0.83 5.11 5.57
N GLY A 60 -0.35 4.48 5.50
CA GLY A 60 -1.59 5.13 5.08
C GLY A 60 -1.98 6.28 6.01
N LEU A 61 -1.94 6.07 7.33
CA LEU A 61 -2.21 7.11 8.32
C LEU A 61 -1.21 8.27 8.22
N ALA A 62 0.07 7.97 8.00
CA ALA A 62 1.09 9.00 7.79
C ALA A 62 0.77 9.87 6.56
N MET A 63 0.33 9.26 5.45
CA MET A 63 -0.11 10.00 4.26
C MET A 63 -1.36 10.85 4.53
N THR A 64 -2.35 10.30 5.22
CA THR A 64 -3.60 11.01 5.54
C THR A 64 -3.37 12.19 6.49
N ALA A 65 -2.52 12.01 7.51
CA ALA A 65 -2.32 12.99 8.58
C ALA A 65 -1.21 14.02 8.29
N ALA A 66 -0.40 13.84 7.23
CA ALA A 66 0.70 14.74 6.91
C ALA A 66 0.22 16.19 6.69
N ARG A 67 0.80 17.12 7.46
CA ARG A 67 0.43 18.55 7.46
C ARG A 67 1.29 19.41 6.54
N THR A 68 2.47 18.93 6.16
CA THR A 68 3.39 19.65 5.27
C THR A 68 3.61 18.87 3.96
N PRO A 69 3.91 19.56 2.84
CA PRO A 69 4.22 18.88 1.58
C PRO A 69 5.43 17.95 1.66
N SER A 70 6.44 18.28 2.47
CA SER A 70 7.62 17.43 2.68
C SER A 70 7.28 16.16 3.46
N ALA A 71 6.53 16.26 4.56
CA ALA A 71 6.10 15.10 5.32
C ALA A 71 5.23 14.16 4.48
N LEU A 72 4.32 14.73 3.66
CA LEU A 72 3.48 13.96 2.76
C LEU A 72 4.32 13.25 1.68
N ALA A 73 5.32 13.93 1.10
CA ALA A 73 6.21 13.33 0.12
C ALA A 73 7.01 12.14 0.71
N THR A 74 7.52 12.28 1.95
CA THR A 74 8.20 11.18 2.65
C THR A 74 7.25 10.02 2.92
N ALA A 75 6.03 10.29 3.39
CA ALA A 75 5.03 9.25 3.64
C ALA A 75 4.66 8.49 2.35
N ILE A 76 4.49 9.19 1.23
CA ILE A 76 4.28 8.58 -0.09
C ILE A 76 5.48 7.70 -0.47
N ALA A 77 6.71 8.19 -0.30
CA ALA A 77 7.91 7.41 -0.64
C ALA A 77 7.99 6.09 0.15
N VAL A 78 7.68 6.13 1.45
CA VAL A 78 7.59 4.92 2.29
C VAL A 78 6.53 3.96 1.78
N ARG A 79 5.33 4.46 1.45
CA ARG A 79 4.24 3.64 0.90
C ARG A 79 4.64 2.97 -0.42
N VAL A 80 5.24 3.72 -1.34
CA VAL A 80 5.75 3.18 -2.61
C VAL A 80 6.79 2.09 -2.38
N ALA A 81 7.68 2.26 -1.40
CA ALA A 81 8.64 1.23 -1.03
C ALA A 81 7.96 -0.03 -0.45
N CYS A 82 6.90 0.12 0.35
CA CYS A 82 6.09 -1.02 0.81
C CYS A 82 5.43 -1.75 -0.36
N ASP A 83 4.81 -1.03 -1.30
CA ASP A 83 4.16 -1.61 -2.48
C ASP A 83 5.15 -2.35 -3.40
N ALA A 84 6.36 -1.80 -3.57
CA ALA A 84 7.43 -2.48 -4.31
C ALA A 84 7.88 -3.75 -3.60
N GLY A 85 7.99 -3.72 -2.26
CA GLY A 85 8.28 -4.89 -1.45
C GLY A 85 7.22 -5.98 -1.59
N ASP A 86 5.94 -5.63 -1.64
CA ASP A 86 4.85 -6.57 -1.91
C ASP A 86 4.91 -7.15 -3.31
N ALA A 87 5.14 -6.30 -4.31
CA ALA A 87 5.22 -6.75 -5.69
C ALA A 87 6.34 -7.79 -5.88
N LEU A 88 7.49 -7.59 -5.24
CA LEU A 88 8.61 -8.53 -5.27
C LEU A 88 8.36 -9.76 -4.39
N GLY A 89 8.00 -9.57 -3.12
CA GLY A 89 7.84 -10.66 -2.16
C GLY A 89 6.73 -11.61 -2.57
N LEU A 90 5.53 -11.08 -2.88
CA LEU A 90 4.39 -11.88 -3.30
C LEU A 90 4.54 -12.34 -4.77
N GLY A 91 5.09 -11.49 -5.64
CA GLY A 91 5.33 -11.84 -7.04
C GLY A 91 6.32 -12.99 -7.25
N LEU A 92 7.20 -13.24 -6.28
CA LEU A 92 8.18 -14.33 -6.34
C LEU A 92 7.82 -15.50 -5.43
N GLY A 93 7.16 -15.25 -4.29
CA GLY A 93 6.98 -16.22 -3.22
C GLY A 93 5.66 -17.00 -3.19
N LEU A 94 4.63 -16.57 -3.94
CA LEU A 94 3.31 -17.21 -3.86
C LEU A 94 3.25 -18.60 -4.53
N PRO A 95 2.26 -19.46 -4.22
CA PRO A 95 2.26 -20.86 -4.66
C PRO A 95 2.18 -21.02 -6.18
N THR A 96 1.25 -20.31 -6.84
CA THR A 96 1.03 -20.43 -8.29
C THR A 96 1.53 -19.21 -9.06
N ARG A 97 1.77 -19.39 -10.36
CA ARG A 97 2.15 -18.29 -11.27
C ARG A 97 1.06 -17.23 -11.39
N ASP A 98 -0.21 -17.64 -11.31
CA ASP A 98 -1.33 -16.72 -11.42
C ASP A 98 -1.46 -15.84 -10.18
N ALA A 99 -1.37 -16.44 -8.97
CA ALA A 99 -1.33 -15.69 -7.72
C ALA A 99 -0.15 -14.70 -7.68
N ARG A 100 1.06 -15.14 -8.06
CA ARG A 100 2.25 -14.28 -8.20
C ARG A 100 1.99 -13.09 -9.12
N ARG A 101 1.48 -13.34 -10.34
CA ARG A 101 1.23 -12.29 -11.33
C ARG A 101 0.16 -11.31 -10.83
N LYS A 102 -0.95 -11.80 -10.29
CA LYS A 102 -2.03 -10.97 -9.75
C LYS A 102 -1.52 -10.09 -8.62
N ALA A 103 -0.84 -10.66 -7.62
CA ALA A 103 -0.30 -9.92 -6.50
C ALA A 103 0.71 -8.86 -6.95
N ALA A 104 1.65 -9.21 -7.83
CA ALA A 104 2.63 -8.28 -8.37
C ALA A 104 1.99 -7.12 -9.14
N LEU A 105 0.98 -7.39 -9.97
CA LEU A 105 0.26 -6.37 -10.73
C LEU A 105 -0.51 -5.42 -9.81
N VAL A 106 -1.26 -5.95 -8.83
CA VAL A 106 -2.04 -5.13 -7.89
C VAL A 106 -1.13 -4.27 -7.03
N ALA A 107 -0.07 -4.85 -6.46
CA ALA A 107 0.89 -4.12 -5.65
C ALA A 107 1.61 -3.03 -6.47
N SER A 108 2.07 -3.36 -7.68
CA SER A 108 2.71 -2.39 -8.57
C SER A 108 1.76 -1.26 -8.99
N ALA A 109 0.48 -1.56 -9.23
CA ALA A 109 -0.53 -0.56 -9.56
C ALA A 109 -0.76 0.42 -8.41
N TRP A 110 -0.86 -0.07 -7.17
CA TRP A 110 -0.93 0.78 -5.98
C TRP A 110 0.32 1.65 -5.82
N GLY A 111 1.51 1.05 -5.95
CA GLY A 111 2.77 1.79 -5.90
C GLY A 111 2.85 2.90 -6.95
N ALA A 112 2.40 2.61 -8.18
CA ALA A 112 2.37 3.61 -9.26
C ALA A 112 1.37 4.75 -8.98
N LEU A 113 0.17 4.45 -8.46
CA LEU A 113 -0.81 5.46 -8.07
C LEU A 113 -0.27 6.36 -6.94
N CYS A 114 0.36 5.76 -5.93
CA CYS A 114 1.00 6.49 -4.84
C CYS A 114 2.12 7.39 -5.36
N ALA A 115 3.02 6.86 -6.19
CA ALA A 115 4.11 7.64 -6.80
C ALA A 115 3.58 8.80 -7.66
N ALA A 116 2.55 8.56 -8.48
CA ALA A 116 1.91 9.58 -9.30
C ALA A 116 1.31 10.71 -8.45
N SER A 117 0.78 10.40 -7.27
CA SER A 117 0.24 11.41 -6.34
C SER A 117 1.29 12.40 -5.81
N ALA A 118 2.59 12.05 -5.86
CA ALA A 118 3.68 12.94 -5.50
C ALA A 118 4.08 13.92 -6.62
N LEU A 119 3.75 13.64 -7.89
CA LEU A 119 4.16 14.48 -9.02
C LEU A 119 3.56 15.89 -8.93
N GLY A 120 2.33 16.03 -8.46
CA GLY A 120 1.71 17.34 -8.26
C GLY A 120 2.22 18.10 -7.02
N LEU A 121 2.86 17.42 -6.05
CA LEU A 121 3.54 18.09 -4.93
C LEU A 121 4.81 18.83 -5.38
N ARG A 122 5.52 18.30 -6.38
CA ARG A 122 6.73 18.91 -6.94
C ARG A 122 6.42 20.21 -7.70
N GLN A 123 5.28 20.26 -8.39
CA GLN A 123 4.86 21.45 -9.16
C GLN A 123 4.50 22.65 -8.28
N GLY A 124 3.98 22.44 -7.07
CA GLY A 124 3.70 23.52 -6.11
C GLY A 124 4.97 24.17 -5.54
N ARG A 125 6.05 23.41 -5.40
CA ARG A 125 7.35 23.89 -4.87
C ARG A 125 8.08 24.79 -5.88
N GLY A 126 7.99 24.49 -7.18
CA GLY A 126 8.58 25.31 -8.24
C GLY A 126 7.88 26.67 -8.44
N ARG A 127 6.60 26.79 -8.13
CA ARG A 127 5.83 28.06 -8.26
C ARG A 127 6.06 29.06 -7.11
N HIS A 128 6.55 28.62 -5.95
CA HIS A 128 6.84 29.50 -4.80
C HIS A 128 8.31 29.90 -4.67
N GLY A 129 9.24 29.18 -5.30
CA GLY A 129 10.67 29.58 -5.35
C GLY A 129 11.01 30.62 -6.43
N ALA A 130 10.02 31.03 -7.24
CA ALA A 130 10.18 31.99 -8.35
C ALA A 130 9.49 33.35 -8.07
N ARG A 131 9.20 33.66 -6.80
CA ARG A 131 8.62 34.93 -6.37
C ARG A 131 9.51 35.59 -5.33
#